data_AF-A0AA88J3W6-F1
#
_entry.id   AF-A0AA88J3W6-F1
#
_cell.length_a   1.000
_cell.length_b   1.000
_cell.length_c   1.000
_cell.angle_alpha   90.00
_cell.angle_beta   90.00
_cell.angle_gamma   90.00
#
_symmetry.space_group_name_H-M   'P 1'
#
loop_
_entity.id
_entity.type
_entity.pdbx_description
1 polymer ?
#
loop_
_entity_poly.entity_id
_entity_poly.type
_entity_poly.pdbx_seq_one_letter_code
_entity_poly.pdbx_strand_id
1 'polypeptide(L)' 'MKSKKCRSKALEIAVAKGGIISVGLKGESKNRIEAIGEGIVDAAGLAEALRKKVGFADLVSVEEVKEESR' A
#
# COMPACT_ATOMS: atom_id res chain seq x y z
N MET A 1 1.29 12.36 -0.61
CA MET A 1 -0.18 12.43 -0.38
C MET A 1 -0.53 13.62 0.52
N LYS A 2 -1.15 14.68 -0.01
CA LYS A 2 -1.47 15.91 0.77
C LYS A 2 -2.96 16.11 1.09
N SER A 3 -3.88 15.39 0.42
CA SER A 3 -5.33 15.57 0.55
C SER A 3 -6.05 14.26 0.90
N LYS A 4 -7.22 14.35 1.54
CA LYS A 4 -8.12 13.21 1.77
C LYS A 4 -8.45 12.48 0.47
N LYS A 5 -8.69 13.20 -0.63
CA LYS A 5 -8.96 12.62 -1.96
C LYS A 5 -7.79 11.75 -2.46
N CYS A 6 -6.56 12.23 -2.29
CA CYS A 6 -5.37 11.44 -2.66
C CYS A 6 -5.25 10.18 -1.81
N ARG A 7 -5.55 10.27 -0.50
CA ARG A 7 -5.48 9.13 0.42
C ARG A 7 -6.51 8.06 0.07
N SER A 8 -7.76 8.46 -0.16
CA SER A 8 -8.83 7.53 -0.58
C SER A 8 -8.46 6.82 -1.88
N LYS A 9 -8.03 7.57 -2.91
CA LYS A 9 -7.63 7.00 -4.19
C LYS A 9 -6.45 6.03 -4.07
N ALA A 10 -5.50 6.32 -3.21
CA ALA A 10 -4.35 5.46 -3.01
C ALA A 10 -4.73 4.14 -2.33
N LEU A 11 -5.65 4.19 -1.36
CA LEU A 11 -6.21 2.98 -0.74
C LEU A 11 -7.04 2.16 -1.74
N GLU A 12 -7.87 2.81 -2.56
CA GLU A 12 -8.63 2.13 -3.62
C GLU A 12 -7.72 1.36 -4.58
N ILE A 13 -6.60 1.99 -5.00
CA ILE A 13 -5.62 1.34 -5.88
C ILE A 13 -4.96 0.14 -5.20
N ALA A 14 -4.64 0.27 -3.91
CA ALA A 14 -4.04 -0.81 -3.14
C ALA A 14 -5.01 -1.99 -3.01
N VAL A 15 -6.24 -1.77 -2.55
CA VAL A 15 -7.25 -2.84 -2.41
C VAL A 15 -7.60 -3.49 -3.76
N ALA A 16 -7.54 -2.73 -4.86
CA ALA A 16 -7.81 -3.28 -6.20
C ALA A 16 -6.72 -4.23 -6.73
N LYS A 17 -5.55 -4.31 -6.07
CA LYS A 17 -4.49 -5.25 -6.45
C LYS A 17 -4.78 -6.63 -5.90
N GLY A 18 -4.67 -7.65 -6.75
CA GLY A 18 -4.86 -9.04 -6.38
C GLY A 18 -3.89 -9.48 -5.27
N GLY A 19 -4.38 -10.32 -4.36
CA GLY A 19 -3.62 -10.83 -3.22
C GLY A 19 -3.61 -9.92 -2.00
N ILE A 20 -4.05 -8.66 -2.09
CA ILE A 20 -4.11 -7.76 -0.92
C ILE A 20 -5.34 -8.07 -0.07
N ILE A 21 -5.14 -8.32 1.23
CA ILE A 21 -6.19 -8.61 2.22
C ILE A 21 -6.48 -7.42 3.13
N SER A 22 -5.49 -6.55 3.35
CA SER A 22 -5.62 -5.40 4.25
C SER A 22 -4.76 -4.24 3.80
N VAL A 23 -5.25 -3.03 4.00
CA VAL A 23 -4.51 -1.80 3.72
C VAL A 23 -4.68 -0.79 4.84
N GLY A 24 -3.62 -0.06 5.15
CA GLY A 24 -3.60 0.94 6.20
C GLY A 24 -2.79 2.17 5.80
N LEU A 25 -3.18 3.34 6.33
CA LEU A 25 -2.38 4.55 6.25
C LEU A 25 -1.53 4.69 7.50
N LYS A 26 -0.22 4.81 7.33
CA LYS A 26 0.77 4.96 8.41
C LYS A 26 1.53 6.29 8.30
N GLY A 27 2.28 6.59 9.36
CA GLY A 27 3.04 7.81 9.54
C GLY A 27 2.16 8.97 10.03
N GLU A 28 2.77 9.92 10.73
CA GLU A 28 2.09 11.09 11.32
C GLU A 28 1.31 11.90 10.26
N SER A 29 1.88 12.00 9.05
CA SER A 29 1.27 12.69 7.91
C SER A 29 0.26 11.83 7.10
N LYS A 30 0.07 10.55 7.48
CA LYS A 30 -0.74 9.56 6.73
C LYS A 30 -0.34 9.52 5.25
N ASN A 31 0.96 9.44 5.01
CA ASN A 31 1.62 9.49 3.71
C ASN A 31 2.27 8.17 3.31
N ARG A 32 2.27 7.17 4.20
CA ARG A 32 2.72 5.80 3.90
C ARG A 32 1.51 4.87 3.82
N ILE A 33 1.56 3.94 2.88
CA ILE A 33 0.54 2.89 2.73
C ILE A 33 1.21 1.60 3.14
N GLU A 34 0.61 0.92 4.10
CA GLU A 34 0.93 -0.45 4.49
C GLU A 34 -0.11 -1.34 3.82
N ALA A 35 0.33 -2.34 3.08
CA ALA A 35 -0.55 -3.31 2.44
C ALA A 35 -0.10 -4.70 2.85
N ILE A 36 -1.03 -5.48 3.36
CA ILE A 36 -0.83 -6.88 3.74
C ILE A 36 -1.59 -7.71 2.73
N GLY A 37 -0.94 -8.73 2.20
CA GLY A 37 -1.54 -9.66 1.27
C GLY A 37 -1.15 -11.10 1.57
N GLU A 38 -1.90 -12.02 0.99
CA GLU A 38 -1.68 -13.46 1.08
C GLU A 38 -1.36 -14.01 -0.31
N GLY A 39 -0.38 -14.92 -0.40
CA GLY A 39 0.09 -15.47 -1.67
C GLY A 39 0.97 -14.49 -2.45
N ILE A 40 0.74 -14.36 -3.76
CA ILE A 40 1.57 -13.56 -4.65
C ILE A 40 1.15 -12.09 -4.59
N VAL A 41 1.99 -11.23 -4.01
CA VAL A 41 1.76 -9.78 -3.93
C VAL A 41 2.79 -9.04 -4.79
N ASP A 42 2.33 -8.39 -5.85
CA ASP A 42 3.17 -7.56 -6.72
C ASP A 42 3.38 -6.15 -6.13
N ALA A 43 4.39 -6.03 -5.26
CA ALA A 43 4.78 -4.76 -4.65
C ALA A 43 5.25 -3.73 -5.70
N ALA A 44 6.00 -4.16 -6.71
CA ALA A 44 6.52 -3.28 -7.76
C ALA A 44 5.39 -2.65 -8.57
N GLY A 45 4.43 -3.45 -9.04
CA GLY A 45 3.28 -2.97 -9.78
C GLY A 45 2.29 -2.19 -8.93
N LEU A 46 2.23 -2.41 -7.61
CA LEU A 46 1.49 -1.52 -6.71
C LEU A 46 2.11 -0.13 -6.66
N ALA A 47 3.43 -0.04 -6.45
CA ALA A 47 4.14 1.23 -6.43
C ALA A 47 4.06 1.96 -7.77
N GLU A 48 4.17 1.22 -8.88
CA GLU A 48 3.98 1.77 -10.23
C GLU A 48 2.58 2.37 -10.43
N ALA A 49 1.53 1.65 -10.01
CA ALA A 49 0.15 2.13 -10.12
C ALA A 49 -0.07 3.41 -9.29
N LEU A 50 0.53 3.50 -8.10
CA LEU A 50 0.50 4.69 -7.26
C LEU A 50 1.23 5.87 -7.92
N ARG A 51 2.44 5.64 -8.46
CA ARG A 51 3.21 6.64 -9.24
C ARG A 51 2.40 7.23 -10.38
N LYS A 52 1.69 6.37 -11.13
CA LYS A 52 0.87 6.78 -12.28
C LYS A 52 -0.41 7.51 -11.89
N LYS A 53 -1.13 7.06 -10.87
CA LYS A 53 -2.52 7.52 -10.59
C LYS A 53 -2.67 8.49 -9.42
N VAL A 54 -1.70 8.53 -8.51
CA VAL A 54 -1.72 9.35 -7.30
C VAL A 54 -0.60 10.40 -7.32
N GLY A 55 0.58 10.01 -7.82
CA GLY A 55 1.78 10.82 -7.86
C GLY A 55 2.95 10.09 -7.21
N PHE A 56 4.03 10.80 -6.89
CA PHE A 56 5.26 10.19 -6.37
C PHE A 56 5.02 9.22 -5.21
N ALA A 57 5.55 8.00 -5.36
CA ALA A 57 5.46 6.91 -4.41
C ALA A 57 6.73 6.07 -4.50
N ASP A 58 7.23 5.57 -3.37
CA ASP A 58 8.39 4.68 -3.32
C ASP A 58 8.08 3.46 -2.48
N LEU A 59 8.72 2.34 -2.85
CA LEU A 59 8.74 1.14 -2.04
C LEU A 59 9.74 1.34 -0.91
N VAL A 60 9.25 1.28 0.33
CA VAL A 60 10.06 1.51 1.53
C VAL A 60 10.56 0.19 2.12
N SER A 61 9.67 -0.79 2.26
CA SER A 61 9.96 -2.12 2.76
C SER A 61 9.01 -3.12 2.10
N VAL A 62 9.49 -4.35 1.92
CA VAL A 62 8.68 -5.51 1.56
C VAL A 62 9.18 -6.64 2.45
N GLU A 63 8.29 -7.16 3.28
CA GLU A 63 8.61 -8.18 4.26
C GLU A 63 7.45 -9.19 4.37
N GLU A 64 7.80 -10.42 4.69
CA GLU A 64 6.81 -11.44 5.02
C GLU A 64 6.26 -11.18 6.43
N VAL A 65 4.93 -11.15 6.54
CA VAL A 65 4.28 -11.03 7.85
C VAL A 65 4.43 -12.37 8.56
N LYS A 66 5.36 -12.44 9.51
CA LYS A 66 5.46 -13.57 10.43
C LYS A 66 4.38 -13.43 11.47
N GLU A 67 3.55 -14.45 11.65
CA GLU A 67 2.72 -14.52 12.86
C GLU A 67 3.66 -14.63 14.06
N GLU A 68 3.60 -13.66 14.97
CA GLU A 68 4.21 -13.82 16.28
C GLU A 68 3.39 -14.88 17.02
N SER A 69 3.89 -16.11 17.01
CA SER A 69 3.40 -17.21 17.84
C SER A 69 3.37 -16.75 19.30
N ARG A 70 2.17 -16.61 19.86
CA ARG A 70 1.93 -16.22 21.24
C ARG A 70 2.07 -17.40 22.20
#